data_AF-A0A534KSZ7-F1
#
_entry.id   AF-A0A534KSZ7-F1
#
_cell.length_a   1.000
_cell.length_b   1.000
_cell.length_c   1.000
_cell.angle_alpha   90.00
_cell.angle_beta   90.00
_cell.angle_gamma   90.00
#
_symmetry.space_group_name_H-M   'P 1'
#
loop_
_entity.id
_entity.type
_entity.pdbx_description
1 polymer ?
#
loop_
_entity_poly.entity_id
_entity_poly.type
_entity_poly.pdbx_seq_one_letter_code
_entity_poly.pdbx_strand_id
1 'polypeptide(L)'
;MGGFVVSQRVRVKTENLGPNRRVPDYVRGRLGVVFRVHGAVPDYSHDHSEDWGPLYSVLFGSTQAPDSHSNEKVIVDIHESWLADATT
;
A
#
# COMPACT_ATOMS: atom_id res chain seq x y z
N MET A 1 7.80 -12.72 7.23
CA MET A 1 7.72 -11.28 7.52
C MET A 1 7.80 -10.53 6.20
N GLY A 2 7.17 -9.36 6.11
CA GLY A 2 7.24 -8.54 4.91
C GLY A 2 8.49 -7.65 4.86
N GLY A 3 8.76 -7.11 3.67
CA GLY A 3 9.98 -6.38 3.36
C GLY A 3 9.99 -4.89 3.73
N PHE A 4 8.84 -4.30 4.07
CA PHE A 4 8.73 -2.87 4.37
C PHE A 4 8.59 -2.59 5.87
N VAL A 5 9.13 -1.45 6.32
CA VAL A 5 9.09 -1.02 7.73
C VAL A 5 8.34 0.30 7.91
N VAL A 6 7.88 0.58 9.13
CA VAL A 6 7.24 1.87 9.47
C VAL A 6 8.17 3.03 9.11
N SER A 7 7.57 4.11 8.60
CA SER A 7 8.25 5.31 8.09
C SER A 7 9.02 5.14 6.77
N GLN A 8 9.09 3.93 6.20
CA GLN A 8 9.66 3.75 4.86
C GLN A 8 8.78 4.38 3.79
N ARG A 9 9.40 5.07 2.83
CA ARG A 9 8.72 5.59 1.63
C ARG A 9 8.51 4.44 0.64
N VAL A 10 7.30 4.36 0.11
CA VAL A 10 6.93 3.33 -0.88
C VAL A 10 6.18 3.97 -2.03
N ARG A 11 6.25 3.34 -3.20
CA ARG A 11 5.41 3.66 -4.35
C ARG A 11 4.40 2.55 -4.54
N VAL A 12 3.13 2.91 -4.71
CA VAL A 12 2.11 1.97 -5.17
C VAL A 12 2.32 1.74 -6.66
N LYS A 13 2.40 0.48 -7.08
CA LYS A 13 2.52 0.12 -8.50
C LYS A 13 1.30 0.64 -9.28
N THR A 14 1.52 1.04 -10.53
CA THR A 14 0.43 1.44 -11.43
C THR A 14 -0.42 0.25 -11.84
N GLU A 15 0.22 -0.91 -12.00
CA GLU A 15 -0.40 -2.17 -12.35
C GLU A 15 0.21 -3.29 -11.51
N ASN A 16 -0.58 -4.31 -11.21
CA ASN A 16 -0.12 -5.53 -10.58
C ASN A 16 -0.79 -6.72 -11.26
N LEU A 17 0.03 -7.61 -11.83
CA LEU A 17 -0.44 -8.86 -12.45
C LEU A 17 -0.78 -9.93 -11.42
N GLY A 18 -0.54 -9.64 -10.13
CA GLY A 18 -0.86 -10.52 -9.03
C GLY A 18 -2.36 -10.72 -8.79
N PRO A 19 -2.71 -11.70 -7.95
CA PRO A 19 -4.09 -12.10 -7.68
C PRO A 19 -4.94 -10.98 -7.03
N ASN A 20 -4.31 -10.18 -6.16
CA ASN A 20 -5.00 -9.11 -5.46
C ASN A 20 -5.26 -7.91 -6.38
N ARG A 21 -6.53 -7.62 -6.69
CA ARG A 21 -6.96 -6.44 -7.48
C ARG A 21 -7.62 -5.33 -6.65
N ARG A 22 -7.53 -5.39 -5.33
CA ARG A 22 -8.29 -4.52 -4.39
C ARG A 22 -7.66 -3.15 -4.14
N VAL A 23 -6.58 -2.80 -4.83
CA VAL A 23 -5.94 -1.48 -4.68
C VAL A 23 -6.70 -0.42 -5.47
N PRO A 24 -7.24 0.62 -4.81
CA PRO A 24 -8.01 1.66 -5.47
C PRO A 24 -7.20 2.47 -6.49
N ASP A 25 -7.82 2.91 -7.58
CA ASP A 25 -7.13 3.65 -8.64
C ASP A 25 -6.48 4.95 -8.17
N TYR A 26 -7.11 5.65 -7.21
CA TYR A 26 -6.62 6.94 -6.70
C TYR A 26 -5.32 6.85 -5.88
N VAL A 27 -4.83 5.64 -5.55
CA VAL A 27 -3.51 5.46 -4.92
C VAL A 27 -2.46 4.87 -5.87
N ARG A 28 -2.84 4.36 -7.03
CA ARG A 28 -1.89 3.74 -7.97
C ARG A 28 -0.90 4.77 -8.51
N GLY A 29 0.38 4.38 -8.57
CA GLY A 29 1.48 5.25 -8.97
C GLY A 29 1.92 6.28 -7.92
N ARG A 30 1.19 6.45 -6.82
CA ARG A 30 1.48 7.48 -5.81
C ARG A 30 2.57 7.04 -4.85
N LEU A 31 3.30 8.05 -4.35
CA LEU A 31 4.23 7.91 -3.23
C LEU A 31 3.47 8.02 -1.91
N GLY A 32 3.76 7.13 -0.99
CA GLY A 32 3.24 7.12 0.37
C GLY A 32 4.32 6.74 1.38
N VAL A 33 3.92 6.70 2.65
CA VAL A 33 4.78 6.27 3.76
C VAL A 33 4.09 5.13 4.50
N VAL A 34 4.82 4.05 4.81
CA VAL A 34 4.29 2.96 5.63
C VAL A 34 4.00 3.49 7.02
N PHE A 35 2.72 3.50 7.40
CA PHE A 35 2.23 3.95 8.69
C PHE A 35 2.13 2.80 9.70
N ARG A 36 1.79 1.59 9.23
CA ARG A 36 1.67 0.38 10.05
C ARG A 36 1.99 -0.87 9.23
N VAL A 37 2.61 -1.85 9.89
CA VAL A 37 2.84 -3.21 9.37
C VAL A 37 1.89 -4.16 10.10
N HIS A 38 0.98 -4.82 9.38
CA HIS A 38 0.06 -5.81 9.96
C HIS A 38 0.59 -7.24 9.86
N GLY A 39 1.53 -7.48 8.95
CA GLY A 39 2.06 -8.82 8.67
C GLY A 39 1.14 -9.61 7.73
N ALA A 40 1.31 -10.92 7.70
CA ALA A 40 0.49 -11.85 6.91
C ALA A 40 -0.24 -12.79 7.87
N VAL A 41 -1.47 -13.20 7.54
CA VAL A 41 -2.10 -14.31 8.25
C VAL A 41 -1.71 -15.61 7.52
N PRO A 42 -1.17 -16.61 8.24
CA PRO A 42 -0.86 -17.90 7.67
C PRO A 42 -2.14 -18.73 7.43
N ASP A 43 -2.07 -19.71 6.52
CA ASP A 43 -3.13 -20.71 6.29
C ASP A 43 -4.53 -20.12 5.97
N TYR A 44 -4.57 -19.17 5.02
CA TYR A 44 -5.82 -18.67 4.44
C TYR A 44 -6.51 -19.73 3.57
N SER A 45 -7.29 -20.65 4.17
CA SER A 45 -8.11 -21.61 3.41
C SER A 45 -9.60 -21.26 3.35
N HIS A 46 -10.06 -20.28 4.15
CA HIS A 46 -11.49 -20.07 4.37
C HIS A 46 -12.14 -19.00 3.48
N ASP A 47 -11.41 -17.96 3.05
CA ASP A 47 -12.05 -16.82 2.35
C ASP A 47 -11.49 -16.55 0.95
N HIS A 48 -10.20 -16.76 0.70
CA HIS A 48 -9.53 -16.57 -0.60
C HIS A 48 -8.47 -17.67 -0.79
N SER A 49 -8.37 -18.29 -1.97
CA SER A 49 -7.41 -19.37 -2.23
C SER A 49 -5.98 -18.88 -2.51
N GLU A 50 -5.78 -17.56 -2.58
CA GLU A 50 -4.56 -16.94 -3.06
C GLU A 50 -3.81 -16.29 -1.88
N ASP A 51 -2.51 -16.55 -1.80
CA ASP A 51 -1.65 -15.85 -0.85
C ASP A 51 -1.41 -14.42 -1.34
N TRP A 52 -1.93 -13.44 -0.59
CA TRP A 52 -1.74 -12.03 -0.88
C TRP A 52 -0.51 -11.43 -0.19
N GLY A 53 0.15 -12.20 0.66
CA GLY A 53 1.30 -11.77 1.42
C GLY A 53 0.99 -10.68 2.46
N PRO A 54 2.02 -10.04 3.02
CA PRO A 54 1.88 -9.06 4.10
C PRO A 54 1.02 -7.85 3.74
N LEU A 55 0.26 -7.34 4.73
CA LEU A 55 -0.57 -6.16 4.62
C LEU A 55 0.06 -4.96 5.37
N TYR A 56 -0.05 -3.78 4.76
CA TYR A 56 0.48 -2.52 5.29
C TYR A 56 -0.57 -1.42 5.23
N SER A 57 -0.62 -0.55 6.24
CA SER A 57 -1.31 0.73 6.10
C SER A 57 -0.33 1.76 5.52
N VAL A 58 -0.66 2.36 4.38
CA VAL A 58 0.15 3.39 3.72
C VAL A 58 -0.55 4.73 3.84
N LEU A 59 0.16 5.72 4.37
CA LEU A 59 -0.27 7.10 4.51
C LEU A 59 0.08 7.89 3.25
N PHE A 60 -0.94 8.52 2.67
CA PHE A 60 -0.80 9.46 1.57
C PHE A 60 -1.17 10.86 2.05
N GLY A 61 -0.34 11.84 1.71
CA GLY A 61 -0.72 13.25 1.83
C GLY A 61 -1.81 13.64 0.83
N SER A 62 -2.27 14.88 0.92
CA SER A 62 -3.30 15.43 0.02
C SER A 62 -2.96 15.18 -1.45
N THR A 63 -3.96 14.75 -2.23
CA THR A 63 -3.91 14.55 -3.69
C THR A 63 -3.93 15.86 -4.48
N GLN A 64 -4.10 16.97 -3.79
CA GLN A 64 -4.47 18.23 -4.40
C GLN A 64 -3.23 19.03 -4.83
N ALA A 65 -3.40 19.96 -5.78
CA ALA A 65 -2.33 20.77 -6.36
C ALA A 65 -1.44 21.43 -5.30
N PRO A 66 -0.18 21.78 -5.61
CA PRO A 66 0.78 22.39 -4.67
C PRO A 66 0.25 23.62 -3.89
N ASP A 67 -0.78 24.29 -4.41
CA ASP A 67 -1.41 25.46 -3.79
C ASP A 67 -2.61 25.11 -2.87
N SER A 68 -2.88 23.82 -2.64
CA SER A 68 -3.94 23.37 -1.75
C SER A 68 -3.49 23.37 -0.29
N HIS A 69 -4.22 24.11 0.54
CA HIS A 69 -4.06 24.11 2.00
C HIS A 69 -4.74 22.91 2.69
N SER A 70 -5.15 21.88 1.96
CA SER A 70 -5.75 20.68 2.56
C SER A 70 -4.69 19.86 3.31
N ASN A 71 -4.84 19.78 4.63
CA ASN A 71 -4.10 18.87 5.50
C ASN A 71 -4.70 17.46 5.53
N GLU A 72 -5.58 17.13 4.58
CA GLU A 72 -6.22 15.83 4.53
C GLU A 72 -5.21 14.75 4.20
N LYS A 73 -5.36 13.63 4.90
CA LYS A 73 -4.52 12.45 4.72
C LYS A 73 -5.42 11.26 4.55
N VAL A 74 -5.02 10.36 3.66
CA VAL A 74 -5.72 9.09 3.43
C VAL A 74 -4.78 7.97 3.84
N ILE A 75 -5.30 7.03 4.61
CA ILE A 75 -4.63 5.77 4.91
C ILE A 75 -5.34 4.68 4.11
N VAL A 76 -4.57 3.91 3.35
CA VAL A 76 -5.07 2.76 2.60
C VAL A 76 -4.30 1.52 3.00
N ASP A 77 -5.02 0.43 3.23
CA ASP A 77 -4.41 -0.87 3.48
C ASP A 77 -4.07 -1.54 2.14
N ILE A 78 -2.78 -1.87 1.96
CA ILE A 78 -2.21 -2.35 0.70
C ILE A 78 -1.31 -3.55 0.98
N HIS A 79 -1.49 -4.63 0.20
CA HIS A 79 -0.62 -5.80 0.28
C HIS A 79 0.74 -5.57 -0.39
N GLU A 80 1.77 -6.25 0.10
CA GLU A 80 3.17 -6.11 -0.31
C GLU A 80 3.36 -6.14 -1.84
N SER A 81 2.63 -7.04 -2.51
CA SER A 81 2.74 -7.23 -3.96
C SER A 81 2.45 -5.97 -4.77
N TRP A 82 1.73 -4.99 -4.21
CA TRP A 82 1.44 -3.70 -4.82
C TRP A 82 2.44 -2.59 -4.49
N LEU A 83 3.38 -2.83 -3.61
CA LEU A 83 4.34 -1.83 -3.16
C LEU A 83 5.70 -2.06 -3.82
N ALA A 84 6.39 -0.96 -4.08
CA ALA A 84 7.79 -0.92 -4.48
C ALA A 84 8.53 0.05 -3.57
N ASP A 85 9.81 -0.21 -3.34
CA ASP A 85 10.66 0.75 -2.63
C ASP A 85 10.78 2.05 -3.43
N ALA A 86 10.74 3.18 -2.74
CA ALA A 86 10.74 4.51 -3.36
C ALA A 86 12.07 5.27 -3.17
N THR A 87 13.14 4.56 -2.84
CA THR A 87 14.48 5.12 -2.57
C THR A 87 15.27 5.48 -3.85
N THR A 88 14.63 5.48 -5.02
CA THR A 88 15.24 5.81 -6.32
C THR A 88 14.59 7.03 -6.96
#